data_AF-A0A1G6UL83-F1
#
_entry.id   AF-A0A1G6UL83-F1
#
_cell.length_a   1.000
_cell.length_b   1.000
_cell.length_c   1.000
_cell.angle_alpha   90.00
_cell.angle_beta   90.00
_cell.angle_gamma   90.00
#
_symmetry.space_group_name_H-M   'P 1'
#
loop_
_entity.id
_entity.type
_entity.pdbx_description
1 polymer ?
#
loop_
_entity_poly.entity_id
_entity_poly.type
_entity_poly.pdbx_seq_one_letter_code
_entity_poly.pdbx_strand_id
1 'polypeptide(L)'
;MAEQSTATLAAFVLARIADDEERALFVQREVAAGRGPETHQAWRLGWHDEYDLLCIEPERALAECEAKRAIVHQQEAWDQDPTLLWVVHNLALPYASHPEYREEWDWRPPGPHRSRG
;
A
#
# COMPACT_ATOMS: atom_id res chain seq x y z
N MET A 1 2.44 -1.83 25.31
CA MET A 1 3.35 -1.26 24.29
C MET A 1 3.08 -1.81 22.89
N ALA A 2 2.79 -3.11 22.71
CA ALA A 2 2.44 -3.68 21.40
C ALA A 2 1.15 -3.08 20.77
N GLU A 3 0.12 -2.85 21.57
CA GLU A 3 -1.19 -2.33 21.12
C GLU A 3 -1.12 -0.91 20.52
N GLN A 4 -0.26 -0.05 21.07
CA GLN A 4 0.02 1.29 20.51
C GLN A 4 0.81 1.22 19.20
N SER A 5 1.59 0.16 18.97
CA SER A 5 2.33 -0.03 17.72
C SER A 5 1.41 -0.44 16.56
N THR A 6 0.45 -1.33 16.80
CA THR A 6 -0.53 -1.76 15.79
C THR A 6 -1.46 -0.62 15.36
N ALA A 7 -2.03 0.12 16.32
CA ALA A 7 -2.90 1.25 16.01
C ALA A 7 -2.18 2.35 15.22
N THR A 8 -0.91 2.63 15.54
CA THR A 8 -0.11 3.63 14.83
C THR A 8 0.30 3.16 13.43
N LEU A 9 0.65 1.89 13.26
CA LEU A 9 0.91 1.28 11.96
C LEU A 9 -0.33 1.32 11.05
N ALA A 10 -1.50 0.95 11.58
CA ALA A 10 -2.74 0.98 10.82
C ALA A 10 -3.14 2.39 10.40
N ALA A 11 -2.99 3.38 11.30
CA ALA A 11 -3.22 4.78 10.97
C ALA A 11 -2.27 5.26 9.85
N PHE A 12 -0.99 4.86 9.90
CA PHE A 12 -0.03 5.14 8.84
C PHE A 12 -0.45 4.51 7.50
N VAL A 13 -0.84 3.24 7.49
CA VAL A 13 -1.29 2.55 6.27
C VAL A 13 -2.54 3.22 5.69
N LEU A 14 -3.51 3.60 6.53
CA LEU A 14 -4.72 4.31 6.09
C LEU A 14 -4.40 5.68 5.46
N ALA A 15 -3.46 6.43 6.06
CA ALA A 15 -3.03 7.71 5.50
C ALA A 15 -2.38 7.52 4.11
N ARG A 16 -1.55 6.49 3.93
CA ARG A 16 -0.91 6.20 2.64
C ARG A 16 -1.90 5.69 1.60
N ILE A 17 -2.90 4.89 1.99
CA ILE A 17 -4.01 4.52 1.11
C ILE A 17 -4.74 5.77 0.63
N ALA A 18 -5.02 6.74 1.51
CA ALA A 18 -5.69 7.98 1.11
C ALA A 18 -4.85 8.81 0.10
N ASP A 19 -3.53 8.87 0.29
CA ASP A 19 -2.62 9.53 -0.66
C ASP A 19 -2.65 8.86 -2.05
N ASP A 20 -2.66 7.52 -2.08
CA ASP A 20 -2.76 6.73 -3.32
C ASP A 20 -4.09 6.98 -4.03
N GLU A 21 -5.20 7.03 -3.28
CA GLU A 21 -6.54 7.33 -3.80
C GLU A 21 -6.65 8.72 -4.38
N GLU A 22 -6.13 9.73 -3.68
CA GLU A 22 -6.14 11.11 -4.19
C GLU A 22 -5.43 11.20 -5.54
N ARG A 23 -4.29 10.53 -5.67
CA ARG A 23 -3.52 10.46 -6.92
C ARG A 23 -4.27 9.69 -8.00
N ALA A 24 -4.90 8.56 -7.68
CA ALA A 24 -5.70 7.81 -8.63
C ALA A 24 -6.90 8.62 -9.14
N LEU A 25 -7.63 9.29 -8.24
CA LEU A 25 -8.73 10.19 -8.56
C LEU A 25 -8.27 11.38 -9.41
N PHE A 26 -7.10 11.93 -9.13
CA PHE A 26 -6.50 12.97 -9.96
C PHE A 26 -6.29 12.47 -11.40
N VAL A 27 -5.61 11.34 -11.59
CA VAL A 27 -5.38 10.78 -12.94
C VAL A 27 -6.69 10.50 -13.66
N GLN A 28 -7.68 9.92 -12.96
CA GLN A 28 -9.00 9.65 -13.55
C GLN A 28 -9.68 10.93 -14.08
N ARG A 29 -9.61 12.04 -13.32
CA ARG A 29 -10.17 13.34 -13.75
C ARG A 29 -9.45 13.90 -14.98
N GLU A 30 -8.14 13.76 -15.05
CA GLU A 30 -7.34 14.26 -16.17
C GLU A 30 -7.63 13.48 -17.45
N VAL A 31 -7.71 12.15 -17.36
CA VAL A 31 -8.11 11.26 -18.47
C VAL A 31 -9.52 11.60 -18.96
N ALA A 32 -10.48 11.76 -18.05
CA ALA A 32 -11.85 12.14 -18.39
C ALA A 32 -11.94 13.52 -19.08
N ALA A 33 -11.00 14.42 -18.79
CA ALA A 33 -10.90 15.73 -19.43
C ALA A 33 -10.16 15.69 -20.79
N GLY A 34 -9.73 14.52 -21.27
CA GLY A 34 -8.99 14.35 -22.52
C GLY A 34 -7.57 14.91 -22.46
N ARG A 35 -7.01 15.13 -21.26
CA ARG A 35 -5.60 15.52 -21.10
C ARG A 35 -4.74 14.26 -21.20
N GLY A 36 -3.81 14.28 -22.15
CA GLY A 36 -2.93 13.15 -22.44
C GLY A 36 -1.86 12.93 -21.35
N PRO A 37 -1.20 11.75 -21.38
CA PRO A 37 -0.29 11.28 -20.33
C PRO A 37 0.98 12.11 -20.13
N GLU A 38 1.22 13.15 -20.94
CA GLU A 38 2.41 14.02 -20.84
C GLU A 38 2.47 14.87 -19.56
N THR A 39 1.39 14.91 -18.76
CA THR A 39 1.27 15.83 -17.62
C THR A 39 1.23 15.15 -16.25
N HIS A 40 1.40 13.83 -16.16
CA HIS A 40 1.21 13.13 -14.90
C HIS A 40 2.50 12.47 -14.45
N GLN A 41 2.96 12.86 -13.26
CA GLN A 41 3.96 12.12 -12.47
C GLN A 41 3.33 10.79 -12.03
N ALA A 42 3.06 9.92 -13.01
CA ALA A 42 2.25 8.71 -12.88
C ALA A 42 2.96 7.66 -12.02
N TRP A 43 2.16 6.99 -11.20
CA TRP A 43 2.54 5.76 -10.52
C TRP A 43 2.98 4.73 -11.54
N ARG A 44 4.29 4.49 -11.54
CA ARG A 44 4.93 3.58 -12.48
C ARG A 44 4.59 2.13 -12.07
N LEU A 45 3.63 1.42 -12.73
CA LEU A 45 3.07 0.02 -12.52
C LEU A 45 2.90 -1.08 -13.66
N GLY A 46 3.35 -0.98 -14.94
CA GLY A 46 3.31 -2.04 -15.99
C GLY A 46 4.03 -1.70 -17.34
N TRP A 47 4.90 -2.57 -17.86
CA TRP A 47 5.85 -2.30 -18.98
C TRP A 47 5.13 -1.88 -20.29
N HIS A 48 5.40 -0.67 -20.76
CA HIS A 48 5.09 -0.23 -22.12
C HIS A 48 6.40 -0.01 -22.89
N ASP A 49 6.69 -0.87 -23.88
CA ASP A 49 7.95 -0.93 -24.64
C ASP A 49 8.35 0.41 -25.30
N GLU A 50 7.39 1.31 -25.50
CA GLU A 50 7.58 2.58 -26.21
C GLU A 50 7.97 3.77 -25.29
N TYR A 51 7.76 3.65 -23.97
CA TYR A 51 7.85 4.83 -23.07
C TYR A 51 8.69 4.63 -21.80
N ASP A 52 9.26 3.43 -21.60
CA ASP A 52 9.85 3.00 -20.29
C ASP A 52 8.89 3.33 -19.11
N LEU A 53 7.61 3.31 -19.50
CA LEU A 53 6.34 3.46 -18.81
C LEU A 53 6.04 2.33 -17.83
N LEU A 54 5.58 2.60 -16.63
CA LEU A 54 4.93 1.58 -15.82
C LEU A 54 3.53 2.22 -15.56
N CYS A 55 2.39 1.59 -15.89
CA CYS A 55 1.06 2.23 -15.75
C CYS A 55 0.08 1.32 -14.99
N ILE A 56 -0.65 1.88 -14.02
CA ILE A 56 -1.83 1.26 -13.39
C ILE A 56 -3.06 2.09 -13.80
N GLU A 57 -4.10 1.42 -14.31
CA GLU A 57 -5.40 2.05 -14.57
C GLU A 57 -5.96 2.66 -13.28
N PRO A 58 -6.44 3.93 -13.28
CA PRO A 58 -6.96 4.59 -12.09
C PRO A 58 -8.05 3.79 -11.38
N GLU A 59 -8.94 3.15 -12.13
CA GLU A 59 -10.01 2.31 -11.60
C GLU A 59 -9.46 1.13 -10.80
N ARG A 60 -8.37 0.51 -11.28
CA ARG A 60 -7.70 -0.58 -10.58
C ARG A 60 -7.04 -0.08 -9.30
N ALA A 61 -6.36 1.06 -9.35
CA ALA A 61 -5.72 1.64 -8.17
C ALA A 61 -6.76 1.97 -7.07
N LEU A 62 -7.92 2.51 -7.45
CA LEU A 62 -9.01 2.78 -6.52
C LEU A 62 -9.59 1.49 -5.90
N ALA A 63 -9.81 0.45 -6.72
CA ALA A 63 -10.27 -0.84 -6.22
C ALA A 63 -9.26 -1.49 -5.25
N GLU A 64 -7.96 -1.37 -5.52
CA GLU A 64 -6.91 -1.83 -4.60
C GLU A 64 -6.90 -1.04 -3.30
N CYS A 65 -7.11 0.28 -3.34
CA CYS A 65 -7.21 1.11 -2.15
C CYS A 65 -8.42 0.76 -1.28
N GLU A 66 -9.59 0.55 -1.90
CA GLU A 66 -10.79 0.08 -1.22
C GLU A 66 -10.55 -1.26 -0.53
N ALA A 67 -9.95 -2.22 -1.24
CA ALA A 67 -9.63 -3.54 -0.70
C ALA A 67 -8.66 -3.45 0.49
N LYS A 68 -7.57 -2.69 0.37
CA LYS A 68 -6.60 -2.48 1.47
C LYS A 68 -7.26 -1.81 2.68
N ARG A 69 -8.13 -0.82 2.47
CA ARG A 69 -8.86 -0.15 3.55
C ARG A 69 -9.76 -1.14 4.28
N ALA A 70 -10.50 -1.97 3.54
CA ALA A 70 -11.34 -3.00 4.13
C ALA A 70 -10.54 -4.02 4.95
N ILE A 71 -9.33 -4.38 4.50
CA ILE A 71 -8.39 -5.22 5.27
C ILE A 71 -7.99 -4.51 6.56
N VAL A 72 -7.56 -3.25 6.52
CA VAL A 72 -7.14 -2.52 7.73
C VAL A 72 -8.30 -2.34 8.72
N HIS A 73 -9.51 -2.05 8.26
CA HIS A 73 -10.67 -1.92 9.16
C HIS A 73 -11.08 -3.23 9.84
N GLN A 74 -10.77 -4.37 9.24
CA GLN A 74 -11.04 -5.68 9.85
C GLN A 74 -10.03 -6.05 10.93
N GLN A 75 -8.93 -5.31 11.10
CA GLN A 75 -7.88 -5.65 12.05
C GLN A 75 -8.36 -5.72 13.50
N GLU A 76 -9.34 -4.91 13.90
CA GLU A 76 -9.82 -4.88 15.29
C GLU A 76 -10.47 -6.23 15.65
N ALA A 77 -11.02 -6.93 14.66
CA ALA A 77 -11.53 -8.30 14.84
C ALA A 77 -10.39 -9.35 14.89
N TRP A 78 -9.18 -8.99 14.46
CA TRP A 78 -8.00 -9.85 14.43
C TRP A 78 -7.15 -9.78 15.69
N ASP A 79 -7.44 -8.91 16.65
CA ASP A 79 -6.70 -8.84 17.92
C ASP A 79 -6.72 -10.18 18.68
N GLN A 80 -7.64 -11.10 18.34
CA GLN A 80 -7.68 -12.46 18.87
C GLN A 80 -6.73 -13.45 18.15
N ASP A 81 -6.19 -13.08 16.99
CA ASP A 81 -5.23 -13.86 16.23
C ASP A 81 -4.01 -13.00 15.81
N PRO A 82 -2.92 -13.03 16.62
CA PRO A 82 -1.70 -12.27 16.30
C PRO A 82 -1.04 -12.72 14.99
N THR A 83 -1.43 -13.88 14.43
CA THR A 83 -1.00 -14.32 13.10
C THR A 83 -1.74 -13.64 11.97
N LEU A 84 -2.59 -12.65 12.22
CA LEU A 84 -3.18 -11.80 11.18
C LEU A 84 -2.62 -10.37 11.20
N LEU A 85 -1.92 -9.97 12.27
CA LEU A 85 -1.26 -8.66 12.38
C LEU A 85 -0.19 -8.45 11.30
N TRP A 86 0.47 -9.52 10.84
CA TRP A 86 1.46 -9.42 9.76
C TRP A 86 0.89 -8.89 8.45
N VAL A 87 -0.42 -9.02 8.24
CA VAL A 87 -1.09 -8.50 7.03
C VAL A 87 -0.94 -6.98 6.98
N VAL A 88 -1.16 -6.28 8.10
CA VAL A 88 -1.01 -4.81 8.17
C VAL A 88 0.45 -4.41 7.99
N HIS A 89 1.40 -5.17 8.56
CA HIS A 89 2.83 -4.97 8.29
C HIS A 89 3.17 -5.09 6.81
N ASN A 90 2.61 -6.08 6.12
CA ASN A 90 2.85 -6.29 4.69
C ASN A 90 2.24 -5.18 3.83
N LEU A 91 1.09 -4.63 4.24
CA LEU A 91 0.51 -3.45 3.59
C LEU A 91 1.36 -2.18 3.76
N ALA A 92 2.23 -2.11 4.77
CA ALA A 92 3.11 -0.97 4.98
C ALA A 92 4.42 -1.05 4.17
N LEU A 93 4.84 -2.24 3.73
CA LEU A 93 6.10 -2.44 3.00
C LEU A 93 6.27 -1.59 1.73
N PRO A 94 5.23 -1.34 0.91
CA PRO A 94 5.35 -0.43 -0.23
C PRO A 94 5.77 0.99 0.14
N TYR A 95 5.60 1.39 1.40
CA TYR A 95 5.89 2.72 1.91
C TYR A 95 7.15 2.76 2.80
N ALA A 96 8.00 1.73 2.77
CA ALA A 96 9.20 1.64 3.61
C ALA A 96 10.22 2.79 3.39
N SER A 97 10.17 3.47 2.24
CA SER A 97 10.98 4.65 1.94
C SER A 97 10.36 5.97 2.41
N HIS A 98 9.14 5.94 2.94
CA HIS A 98 8.44 7.13 3.41
C HIS A 98 9.08 7.67 4.70
N PRO A 99 9.28 8.99 4.88
CA PRO A 99 9.94 9.55 6.07
C PRO A 99 9.25 9.23 7.41
N GLU A 100 7.94 9.02 7.37
CA GLU A 100 7.13 8.65 8.55
C GLU A 100 7.09 7.13 8.81
N TYR A 101 7.65 6.32 7.92
CA TYR A 101 7.78 4.88 8.13
C TYR A 101 8.76 4.62 9.28
N ARG A 102 8.42 3.70 10.18
CA ARG A 102 9.27 3.30 11.30
C ARG A 102 9.86 1.93 11.05
N GLU A 103 11.16 1.76 11.29
CA GLU A 103 11.87 0.48 11.11
C GLU A 103 11.27 -0.66 11.94
N GLU A 104 10.69 -0.35 13.11
CA GLU A 104 9.97 -1.32 13.95
C GLU A 104 8.74 -1.95 13.27
N TRP A 105 8.27 -1.37 12.16
CA TRP A 105 7.20 -1.91 11.34
C TRP A 105 7.69 -2.87 10.23
N ASP A 106 9.00 -2.98 9.99
CA ASP A 106 9.58 -3.99 9.07
C ASP A 106 9.58 -5.36 9.75
N TRP A 107 8.37 -5.90 9.94
CA TRP A 107 8.20 -7.24 10.45
C TRP A 107 8.40 -8.22 9.31
N ARG A 108 9.47 -9.01 9.40
CA ARG A 108 9.66 -10.21 8.60
C ARG A 108 9.40 -11.42 9.48
N PRO A 109 8.58 -12.38 9.04
CA PRO A 109 8.48 -13.64 9.77
C PRO A 109 9.89 -14.25 9.85
N PRO A 110 10.26 -14.88 10.98
CA PRO A 110 11.48 -15.67 11.01
C PRO A 110 11.40 -16.66 9.86
N GLY A 111 12.31 -16.53 8.89
CA GLY A 111 12.32 -17.38 7.71
C GLY A 111 12.33 -18.85 8.12
N PRO A 112 11.82 -19.77 7.29
CA PRO A 112 11.92 -21.19 7.60
C PRO A 112 13.39 -21.48 7.86
N HIS A 113 13.71 -21.95 9.08
CA HIS A 113 15.04 -22.43 9.39
C HIS A 113 15.42 -23.40 8.28
N ARG A 114 16.31 -22.97 7.37
CA ARG A 114 16.95 -23.89 6.44
C ARG A 114 17.81 -24.77 7.32
N SER A 115 17.26 -25.88 7.78
CA SER A 115 18.02 -26.98 8.35
C SER A 115 19.06 -27.33 7.29
N ARG A 116 20.30 -26.89 7.51
CA ARG A 116 21.44 -27.41 6.77
C ARG A 116 21.61 -28.85 7.25
N GLY A 117 21.08 -29.78 6.46
CA GLY A 117 21.59 -31.15 6.39
C GLY A 117 22.87 -31.17 5.56
#